data_AF-A0A816YY16-F1
#
_entry.id   AF-A0A816YY16-F1
#
_cell.length_a   1.000
_cell.length_b   1.000
_cell.length_c   1.000
_cell.angle_alpha   90.00
_cell.angle_beta   90.00
_cell.angle_gamma   90.00
#
_symmetry.space_group_name_H-M   'P 1'
#
loop_
_entity.id
_entity.type
_entity.pdbx_description
1 polymer ?
#
loop_
_entity_poly.entity_id
_entity_poly.type
_entity_poly.pdbx_seq_one_letter_code
_entity_poly.pdbx_strand_id
1 'polypeptide(L)'
;RLLVGVYNPLNNPEGSEIDNDTWYETEMSRYKSDIMQFVSDPKHPIFRYKWNSEIWLQNFKQTLPDDHENKNVRDRKETETNKTRHMLRVSVMLNTIGVILKGSYMIDDREVKLNLDSQMKTIVYDHRSKLERCERMPETVPPYKSTRVEVLNEDCLLVYERLTKSGQRPLLLNMANATSPGGGYRKGDGAQEENLFRRSDYCRSLDVGLDNVHKQPSKRYYCSSNCQLDPLSDDNNMYPMQEFGAIYTSGITVFRKPEHTGYSFMKKPLEGVSSLAMAAYRDPKLEGNMLAG
;
A
#
# COMPACT_ATOMS: atom_id res chain seq x y z
N ARG A 1 7.01 48.41 6.88
CA ARG A 1 6.25 47.87 5.73
C ARG A 1 7.17 46.89 5.02
N LEU A 2 7.01 45.57 4.98
CA LEU A 2 5.95 44.66 5.40
C LEU A 2 6.52 43.63 6.40
N LEU A 3 5.68 43.16 7.31
CA LEU A 3 5.96 42.11 8.29
C LEU A 3 6.11 40.77 7.55
N VAL A 4 7.26 40.12 7.70
CA VAL A 4 7.41 38.69 7.48
C VAL A 4 6.57 38.01 8.55
N GLY A 5 5.45 37.40 8.15
CA GLY A 5 4.58 36.66 9.06
C GLY A 5 5.37 35.54 9.70
N VAL A 6 5.62 35.66 11.01
CA VAL A 6 6.09 34.57 11.85
C VAL A 6 4.99 33.52 11.86
N TYR A 7 5.21 32.43 11.13
CA TYR A 7 4.35 31.26 11.15
C TYR A 7 4.24 30.75 12.59
N ASN A 8 3.02 30.78 13.11
CA ASN A 8 2.70 30.42 14.49
C ASN A 8 2.21 28.95 14.51
N PRO A 9 2.92 28.00 15.17
CA PRO A 9 2.58 26.56 15.16
C PRO A 9 1.27 26.17 15.88
N LEU A 10 0.39 27.14 16.16
CA LEU A 10 -0.83 26.98 16.94
C LEU A 10 -2.11 26.82 16.09
N ASN A 11 -2.02 26.82 14.76
CA ASN A 11 -3.19 26.60 13.91
C ASN A 11 -3.56 25.10 13.91
N ASN A 12 -4.78 24.79 14.36
CA ASN A 12 -5.34 23.45 14.34
C ASN A 12 -5.30 22.88 12.89
N PRO A 13 -4.49 21.84 12.60
CA PRO A 13 -4.34 21.30 11.25
C PRO A 13 -5.62 20.63 10.71
N GLU A 14 -6.63 20.38 11.55
CA GLU A 14 -7.89 19.71 11.16
C GLU A 14 -8.69 20.44 10.07
N GLY A 15 -8.45 21.75 9.88
CA GLY A 15 -9.10 22.55 8.86
C GLY A 15 -8.28 22.69 7.56
N SER A 16 -6.96 22.58 7.65
CA SER A 16 -6.02 22.92 6.57
C SER A 16 -5.72 21.74 5.67
N GLU A 17 -5.50 22.03 4.39
CA GLU A 17 -5.01 21.04 3.43
C GLU A 17 -3.50 20.88 3.53
N ILE A 18 -3.02 19.70 3.15
CA ILE A 18 -1.61 19.47 2.88
C ILE A 18 -1.26 20.15 1.55
N ASP A 19 -0.40 21.18 1.61
CA ASP A 19 -0.04 21.99 0.45
C ASP A 19 1.43 22.45 0.56
N ASN A 20 1.84 23.41 -0.29
CA ASN A 20 3.20 23.92 -0.31
C ASN A 20 3.56 24.65 1.00
N ASP A 21 2.67 25.49 1.49
CA ASP A 21 2.89 26.33 2.68
C ASP A 21 2.85 25.51 3.98
N THR A 22 1.99 24.49 4.03
CA THR A 22 1.82 23.64 5.23
C THR A 22 2.77 22.45 5.25
N TRP A 23 3.25 21.99 4.09
CA TRP A 23 4.06 20.78 4.01
C TRP A 23 5.15 20.79 2.94
N TYR A 24 4.80 20.84 1.65
CA TYR A 24 5.73 20.42 0.58
C TYR A 24 6.95 21.36 0.43
N GLU A 25 6.80 22.67 0.59
CA GLU A 25 7.93 23.61 0.50
C GLU A 25 8.51 23.98 1.88
N THR A 26 7.75 23.76 2.96
CA THR A 26 8.13 24.17 4.31
C THR A 26 8.62 23.00 5.15
N GLU A 27 7.70 22.22 5.72
CA GLU A 27 7.99 21.19 6.73
C GLU A 27 8.68 19.96 6.13
N MET A 28 8.28 19.51 4.94
CA MET A 28 8.77 18.29 4.30
C MET A 28 10.29 18.29 4.13
N SER A 29 10.89 19.46 3.87
CA SER A 29 12.34 19.64 3.67
C SER A 29 13.19 19.23 4.88
N ARG A 30 12.59 19.15 6.06
CA ARG A 30 13.26 18.86 7.34
C ARG A 30 13.41 17.36 7.62
N TYR A 31 12.81 16.53 6.78
CA TYR A 31 12.55 15.12 7.08
C TYR A 31 13.19 14.19 6.06
N LYS A 32 13.56 12.98 6.53
CA LYS A 32 14.00 11.89 5.64
C LYS A 32 12.78 11.11 5.14
N SER A 33 12.92 10.42 4.01
CA SER A 33 11.87 9.55 3.48
C SER A 33 11.80 8.24 4.28
N ASP A 34 11.30 8.35 5.51
CA ASP A 34 11.03 7.23 6.40
C ASP A 34 9.82 7.58 7.28
N ILE A 35 8.76 6.77 7.22
CA ILE A 35 7.56 7.01 8.04
C ILE A 35 7.84 6.85 9.55
N MET A 36 8.86 6.09 9.96
CA MET A 36 9.09 5.77 11.37
C MET A 36 9.35 7.00 12.24
N GLN A 37 9.89 8.07 11.66
CA GLN A 37 10.08 9.35 12.36
C GLN A 37 8.77 10.07 12.71
N PHE A 38 7.65 9.69 12.07
CA PHE A 38 6.33 10.28 12.32
C PHE A 38 5.42 9.34 13.10
N VAL A 39 5.48 8.05 12.83
CA VAL A 39 4.59 7.05 13.45
C VAL A 39 4.78 6.98 14.97
N SER A 40 5.97 7.34 15.48
CA SER A 40 6.26 7.47 16.91
C SER A 40 5.53 8.65 17.59
N ASP A 41 5.07 9.65 16.82
CA ASP A 41 4.27 10.77 17.31
C ASP A 41 2.92 10.86 16.58
N PRO A 42 1.89 10.13 17.06
CA PRO A 42 0.54 10.18 16.49
C PRO A 42 -0.12 11.56 16.53
N LYS A 43 0.43 12.53 17.28
CA LYS A 43 -0.09 13.92 17.34
C LYS A 43 0.47 14.81 16.24
N HIS A 44 1.43 14.31 15.45
CA HIS A 44 2.07 15.05 14.39
C HIS A 44 1.03 15.65 13.42
N PRO A 45 1.14 16.94 13.01
CA PRO A 45 0.15 17.60 12.15
C PRO A 45 -0.14 16.88 10.84
N ILE A 46 0.83 16.14 10.29
CA ILE A 46 0.69 15.38 9.03
C ILE A 46 -0.50 14.41 9.01
N PHE A 47 -0.84 13.83 10.17
CA PHE A 47 -1.96 12.89 10.29
C PHE A 47 -3.33 13.60 10.32
N ARG A 48 -3.34 14.92 10.49
CA ARG A 48 -4.55 15.73 10.67
C ARG A 48 -4.86 16.64 9.48
N TYR A 49 -3.89 16.90 8.61
CA TYR A 49 -4.13 17.66 7.38
C TYR A 49 -5.10 16.94 6.45
N LYS A 50 -5.97 17.73 5.80
CA LYS A 50 -6.82 17.25 4.70
C LYS A 50 -5.96 16.94 3.48
N TRP A 51 -6.24 15.83 2.81
CA TRP A 51 -5.51 15.44 1.61
C TRP A 51 -5.87 16.36 0.44
N ASN A 52 -4.87 16.97 -0.20
CA ASN A 52 -5.03 17.69 -1.46
C ASN A 52 -4.29 16.93 -2.58
N SER A 53 -5.06 16.16 -3.36
CA SER A 53 -4.51 15.37 -4.45
C SER A 53 -3.98 16.21 -5.61
N GLU A 54 -4.51 17.42 -5.81
CA GLU A 54 -4.13 18.28 -6.92
C GLU A 54 -2.74 18.88 -6.67
N ILE A 55 -2.51 19.45 -5.49
CA ILE A 55 -1.21 19.99 -5.09
C ILE A 55 -0.17 18.87 -5.00
N TRP A 56 -0.51 17.71 -4.44
CA TRP A 56 0.39 16.57 -4.44
C TRP A 56 0.80 16.19 -5.87
N LEU A 57 -0.17 16.12 -6.81
CA LEU A 57 0.09 15.73 -8.19
C LEU A 57 0.94 16.76 -8.93
N GLN A 58 0.74 18.06 -8.66
CA GLN A 58 1.57 19.13 -9.19
C GLN A 58 3.02 18.96 -8.73
N ASN A 59 3.25 18.78 -7.43
CA ASN A 59 4.58 18.55 -6.87
C ASN A 59 5.21 17.26 -7.41
N PHE A 60 4.43 16.17 -7.52
CA PHE A 60 4.94 14.89 -8.02
C PHE A 60 5.40 14.97 -9.47
N LYS A 61 4.65 15.66 -10.34
CA LYS A 61 5.04 15.88 -11.74
C LYS A 61 6.36 16.61 -11.88
N GLN A 62 6.67 17.54 -10.97
CA GLN A 62 7.96 18.26 -10.97
C GLN A 62 9.16 17.35 -10.63
N THR A 63 8.91 16.16 -10.05
CA THR A 63 9.97 15.18 -9.75
C THR A 63 10.23 14.18 -10.87
N LEU A 64 9.37 14.15 -11.90
CA LEU A 64 9.54 13.25 -13.03
C LEU A 64 10.66 13.79 -13.94
N PRO A 65 11.49 12.90 -14.51
CA PRO A 65 12.56 13.31 -15.40
C PRO A 65 12.00 14.03 -16.62
N ASP A 66 12.65 15.12 -17.03
CA ASP A 66 12.36 15.84 -18.25
C ASP A 66 13.16 15.21 -19.40
N ASP A 67 12.50 14.76 -20.47
CA ASP A 67 13.13 13.99 -21.55
C ASP A 67 14.20 14.81 -22.33
N HIS A 68 14.24 16.13 -22.13
CA HIS A 68 15.13 17.07 -22.82
C HIS A 68 16.37 17.52 -22.03
N GLU A 69 16.64 17.00 -20.82
CA GLU A 69 17.76 17.46 -19.97
C GLU A 69 19.11 16.75 -20.20
N ASN A 70 20.19 17.52 -20.03
CA ASN A 70 21.58 17.07 -20.19
C ASN A 70 22.01 16.09 -19.07
N LYS A 71 22.73 15.01 -19.43
CA LYS A 71 23.01 13.83 -18.59
C LYS A 71 23.68 14.13 -17.23
N ASN A 72 24.66 15.04 -17.18
CA ASN A 72 25.36 15.36 -15.93
C ASN A 72 24.53 16.24 -14.97
N VAL A 73 23.66 17.10 -15.51
CA VAL A 73 22.71 17.90 -14.72
C VAL A 73 21.58 17.00 -14.21
N ARG A 74 21.17 16.05 -15.06
CA ARG A 74 20.20 15.00 -14.74
C ARG A 74 20.64 14.17 -13.53
N ASP A 75 21.86 13.64 -13.47
CA ASP A 75 22.29 12.75 -12.35
C ASP A 75 22.27 13.42 -10.96
N ARG A 76 22.70 14.69 -10.84
CA ARG A 76 22.67 15.43 -9.56
C ARG A 76 21.26 15.83 -9.16
N LYS A 77 20.49 16.38 -10.11
CA LYS A 77 19.08 16.75 -9.91
C LYS A 77 18.23 15.53 -9.59
N GLU A 78 18.52 14.39 -10.22
CA GLU A 78 17.88 13.09 -9.99
C GLU A 78 18.02 12.61 -8.54
N THR A 79 19.13 12.89 -7.86
CA THR A 79 19.29 12.49 -6.45
C THR A 79 18.37 13.30 -5.51
N GLU A 80 18.17 14.59 -5.78
CA GLU A 80 17.30 15.46 -4.99
C GLU A 80 15.82 15.25 -5.35
N THR A 81 15.49 15.19 -6.64
CA THR A 81 14.12 14.90 -7.10
C THR A 81 13.68 13.50 -6.70
N ASN A 82 14.57 12.51 -6.66
CA ASN A 82 14.27 11.19 -6.10
C ASN A 82 13.93 11.30 -4.60
N LYS A 83 14.71 12.04 -3.80
CA LYS A 83 14.37 12.25 -2.37
C LYS A 83 13.00 12.91 -2.21
N THR A 84 12.72 13.95 -2.99
CA THR A 84 11.41 14.62 -2.99
C THR A 84 10.29 13.67 -3.38
N ARG A 85 10.47 12.87 -4.43
CA ARG A 85 9.50 11.87 -4.88
C ARG A 85 9.19 10.83 -3.79
N HIS A 86 10.22 10.36 -3.09
CA HIS A 86 10.06 9.44 -1.98
C HIS A 86 9.31 10.10 -0.80
N MET A 87 9.65 11.35 -0.45
CA MET A 87 8.94 12.12 0.58
C MET A 87 7.48 12.37 0.23
N LEU A 88 7.17 12.68 -1.03
CA LEU A 88 5.80 12.83 -1.51
C LEU A 88 5.02 11.53 -1.31
N ARG A 89 5.59 10.38 -1.65
CA ARG A 89 4.93 9.08 -1.40
C ARG A 89 4.80 8.74 0.09
N VAL A 90 5.78 9.12 0.91
CA VAL A 90 5.71 9.02 2.38
C VAL A 90 4.54 9.86 2.92
N SER A 91 4.31 11.08 2.40
CA SER A 91 3.16 11.90 2.82
C SER A 91 1.81 11.23 2.53
N VAL A 92 1.67 10.52 1.40
CA VAL A 92 0.47 9.73 1.08
C VAL A 92 0.27 8.66 2.15
N MET A 93 1.34 7.92 2.46
CA MET A 93 1.28 6.85 3.45
C MET A 93 0.89 7.38 4.84
N LEU A 94 1.51 8.45 5.31
CA LEU A 94 1.18 9.06 6.59
C LEU A 94 -0.29 9.51 6.64
N ASN A 95 -0.78 10.13 5.57
CA ASN A 95 -2.18 10.52 5.48
C ASN A 95 -3.12 9.30 5.43
N THR A 96 -2.74 8.22 4.73
CA THR A 96 -3.46 6.93 4.72
C THR A 96 -3.56 6.34 6.13
N ILE A 97 -2.45 6.32 6.89
CA ILE A 97 -2.46 5.88 8.29
C ILE A 97 -3.38 6.76 9.14
N GLY A 98 -3.29 8.09 9.00
CA GLY A 98 -4.18 9.04 9.69
C GLY A 98 -5.66 8.78 9.42
N VAL A 99 -6.01 8.49 8.17
CA VAL A 99 -7.38 8.13 7.75
C VAL A 99 -7.82 6.80 8.36
N ILE A 100 -6.96 5.79 8.40
CA ILE A 100 -7.26 4.50 9.06
C ILE A 100 -7.50 4.70 10.56
N LEU A 101 -6.68 5.53 11.23
CA LEU A 101 -6.81 5.85 12.66
C LEU A 101 -8.11 6.57 13.00
N LYS A 102 -8.52 7.48 12.11
CA LYS A 102 -9.79 8.22 12.20
C LYS A 102 -10.99 7.33 11.86
N GLY A 103 -10.82 6.38 10.94
CA GLY A 103 -11.89 5.53 10.41
C GLY A 103 -12.77 6.23 9.37
N SER A 104 -12.38 7.41 8.90
CA SER A 104 -13.10 8.19 7.89
C SER A 104 -12.19 9.20 7.19
N TYR A 105 -12.64 9.70 6.04
CA TYR A 105 -12.04 10.83 5.33
C TYR A 105 -13.13 11.72 4.73
N MET A 106 -12.75 12.93 4.28
CA MET A 106 -13.67 13.90 3.70
C MET A 106 -13.52 13.98 2.18
N ILE A 107 -14.63 14.11 1.46
CA ILE A 107 -14.70 14.48 0.04
C ILE A 107 -15.81 15.51 -0.12
N ASP A 108 -15.53 16.67 -0.71
CA ASP A 108 -16.54 17.72 -0.98
C ASP A 108 -17.39 18.04 0.28
N ASP A 109 -16.73 18.18 1.45
CA ASP A 109 -17.33 18.36 2.79
C ASP A 109 -18.26 17.23 3.27
N ARG A 110 -18.26 16.09 2.59
CA ARG A 110 -18.95 14.87 3.03
C ARG A 110 -17.98 13.89 3.67
N GLU A 111 -18.34 13.41 4.84
CA GLU A 111 -17.61 12.34 5.50
C GLU A 111 -17.92 10.99 4.85
N VAL A 112 -16.88 10.29 4.39
CA VAL A 112 -16.95 8.89 3.98
C VAL A 112 -16.34 8.05 5.10
N LYS A 113 -17.18 7.24 5.75
CA LYS A 113 -16.73 6.29 6.77
C LYS A 113 -16.09 5.09 6.11
N LEU A 114 -14.94 4.66 6.62
CA LEU A 114 -14.31 3.43 6.20
C LEU A 114 -14.98 2.24 6.90
N ASN A 115 -15.41 1.27 6.10
CA ASN A 115 -15.71 -0.05 6.60
C ASN A 115 -14.40 -0.81 6.84
N LEU A 116 -13.70 -0.45 7.92
CA LEU A 116 -12.53 -1.18 8.37
C LEU A 116 -13.02 -2.54 8.89
N ASP A 117 -12.94 -3.56 8.03
CA ASP A 117 -13.47 -4.89 8.34
C ASP A 117 -12.89 -5.38 9.67
N SER A 118 -13.75 -5.47 10.69
CA SER A 118 -13.40 -6.02 12.01
C SER A 118 -13.04 -7.51 11.93
N GLN A 119 -13.43 -8.18 10.85
CA GLN A 119 -13.14 -9.56 10.52
C GLN A 119 -12.08 -9.69 9.42
N MET A 120 -11.26 -8.67 9.17
CA MET A 120 -10.06 -8.83 8.35
C MET A 120 -9.27 -10.05 8.86
N LYS A 121 -9.01 -10.99 7.95
CA LYS A 121 -8.28 -12.24 8.23
C LYS A 121 -7.01 -12.29 7.42
N THR A 122 -5.95 -12.68 8.10
CA THR A 122 -4.63 -12.92 7.53
C THR A 122 -4.27 -14.37 7.78
N ILE A 123 -3.90 -15.11 6.74
CA ILE A 123 -3.54 -16.53 6.82
C ILE A 123 -2.17 -16.70 6.21
N VAL A 124 -1.24 -17.19 7.00
CA VAL A 124 0.14 -17.51 6.62
C VAL A 124 0.21 -18.96 6.16
N TYR A 125 0.83 -19.17 5.02
CA TYR A 125 1.18 -20.46 4.46
C TYR A 125 2.70 -20.54 4.36
N ASP A 126 3.26 -21.72 4.67
CA ASP A 126 4.67 -22.06 4.46
C ASP A 126 4.81 -23.38 3.67
N HIS A 127 6.04 -23.86 3.51
CA HIS A 127 6.33 -25.11 2.83
C HIS A 127 5.71 -26.37 3.48
N ARG A 128 5.30 -26.29 4.75
CA ARG A 128 4.65 -27.39 5.49
C ARG A 128 3.16 -27.29 5.45
N SER A 129 2.62 -26.07 5.36
CA SER A 129 1.24 -25.85 4.96
C SER A 129 1.05 -26.67 3.71
N LYS A 130 0.21 -27.70 3.79
CA LYS A 130 -0.22 -28.31 2.57
C LYS A 130 -1.07 -27.25 1.88
N LEU A 131 -0.47 -26.53 0.94
CA LEU A 131 -1.17 -26.13 -0.27
C LEU A 131 -1.53 -27.45 -0.93
N GLU A 132 -2.51 -28.18 -0.38
CA GLU A 132 -2.77 -29.54 -0.83
C GLU A 132 -2.97 -29.47 -2.34
N ARG A 133 -2.15 -30.24 -3.07
CA ARG A 133 -2.76 -31.14 -4.04
C ARG A 133 -3.88 -31.83 -3.30
N CYS A 134 -5.08 -31.24 -3.35
CA CYS A 134 -6.25 -31.89 -2.82
C CYS A 134 -6.23 -33.27 -3.48
N GLU A 135 -6.40 -34.36 -2.71
CA GLU A 135 -6.57 -35.68 -3.32
C GLU A 135 -7.73 -35.66 -4.35
N ARG A 136 -8.57 -34.62 -4.31
CA ARG A 136 -9.35 -34.10 -5.43
C ARG A 136 -8.47 -33.27 -6.40
N MET A 137 -7.61 -33.92 -7.16
CA MET A 137 -7.06 -33.33 -8.39
C MET A 137 -7.56 -34.10 -9.61
N PRO A 138 -8.17 -33.44 -10.61
CA PRO A 138 -8.94 -32.20 -10.55
C PRO A 138 -10.36 -32.49 -10.05
N GLU A 139 -11.24 -31.48 -9.97
CA GLU A 139 -12.64 -31.79 -10.28
C GLU A 139 -12.60 -32.61 -11.58
N THR A 140 -13.10 -33.84 -11.58
CA THR A 140 -13.03 -34.73 -12.75
C THR A 140 -13.64 -34.10 -14.00
N VAL A 141 -14.39 -33.03 -13.81
CA VAL A 141 -14.84 -32.07 -14.81
C VAL A 141 -14.33 -30.69 -14.38
N PRO A 142 -13.53 -29.98 -15.20
CA PRO A 142 -13.13 -28.62 -14.86
C PRO A 142 -14.38 -27.74 -14.64
N PRO A 143 -14.39 -26.85 -13.62
CA PRO A 143 -15.58 -26.07 -13.27
C PRO A 143 -16.03 -25.13 -14.40
N TYR A 144 -15.13 -24.89 -15.36
CA TYR A 144 -15.35 -24.05 -16.53
C TYR A 144 -14.83 -24.74 -17.79
N LYS A 145 -15.52 -24.50 -18.92
CA LYS A 145 -15.15 -25.06 -20.23
C LYS A 145 -13.82 -24.55 -20.78
N SER A 146 -13.40 -23.35 -20.38
CA SER A 146 -12.21 -22.68 -20.89
C SER A 146 -11.73 -21.58 -19.93
N THR A 147 -10.43 -21.32 -19.91
CA THR A 147 -9.82 -20.18 -19.21
C THR A 147 -9.61 -19.04 -20.20
N ARG A 148 -10.11 -17.84 -19.88
CA ARG A 148 -9.82 -16.61 -20.64
C ARG A 148 -8.60 -15.93 -20.04
N VAL A 149 -7.61 -15.65 -20.87
CA VAL A 149 -6.38 -14.94 -20.47
C VAL A 149 -6.32 -13.61 -21.20
N GLU A 150 -6.07 -12.54 -20.48
CA GLU A 150 -5.97 -11.17 -21.00
C GLU A 150 -4.73 -10.50 -20.43
N VAL A 151 -4.05 -9.73 -21.28
CA VAL A 151 -2.93 -8.86 -20.88
C VAL A 151 -3.39 -7.43 -21.05
N LEU A 152 -3.40 -6.67 -19.96
CA LEU A 152 -3.89 -5.30 -19.91
C LEU A 152 -2.82 -4.40 -19.33
N ASN A 153 -2.59 -3.25 -19.97
CA ASN A 153 -1.77 -2.19 -19.41
C ASN A 153 -2.62 -1.31 -18.48
N GLU A 154 -3.02 -1.86 -17.33
CA GLU A 154 -3.98 -1.25 -16.41
C GLU A 154 -3.57 -1.53 -14.95
N ASP A 155 -3.92 -0.62 -14.04
CA ASP A 155 -3.72 -0.78 -12.61
C ASP A 155 -4.52 -1.97 -12.05
N CYS A 156 -3.86 -2.84 -11.27
CA CYS A 156 -4.46 -4.08 -10.78
C CYS A 156 -5.73 -3.87 -9.93
N LEU A 157 -5.82 -2.77 -9.17
CA LEU A 157 -7.01 -2.47 -8.36
C LEU A 157 -8.17 -1.91 -9.21
N LEU A 158 -7.87 -1.23 -10.33
CA LEU A 158 -8.91 -0.84 -11.30
C LEU A 158 -9.49 -2.08 -11.98
N VAL A 159 -8.65 -3.03 -12.38
CA VAL A 159 -9.09 -4.31 -12.93
C VAL A 159 -9.91 -5.08 -11.88
N TYR A 160 -9.44 -5.17 -10.64
CA TYR A 160 -10.16 -5.83 -9.53
C TYR A 160 -11.56 -5.22 -9.32
N GLU A 161 -11.66 -3.89 -9.29
CA GLU A 161 -12.94 -3.18 -9.14
C GLU A 161 -13.89 -3.52 -10.30
N ARG A 162 -13.38 -3.50 -11.54
CA ARG A 162 -14.17 -3.83 -12.74
C ARG A 162 -14.71 -5.26 -12.70
N LEU A 163 -13.87 -6.22 -12.33
CA LEU A 163 -14.28 -7.63 -12.21
C LEU A 163 -15.32 -7.81 -11.10
N THR A 164 -15.11 -7.18 -9.94
CA THR A 164 -16.09 -7.20 -8.84
C THR A 164 -17.44 -6.59 -9.25
N LYS A 165 -17.44 -5.46 -9.99
CA LYS A 165 -18.66 -4.85 -10.55
C LYS A 165 -19.40 -5.75 -11.54
N SER A 166 -18.68 -6.65 -12.21
CA SER A 166 -19.28 -7.68 -13.09
C SER A 166 -19.78 -8.93 -12.35
N GLY A 167 -19.76 -8.91 -11.01
CA GLY A 167 -20.22 -10.03 -10.17
C GLY A 167 -19.19 -11.13 -9.95
N GLN A 168 -17.93 -10.91 -10.33
CA GLN A 168 -16.84 -11.86 -10.08
C GLN A 168 -16.24 -11.71 -8.68
N ARG A 169 -15.47 -12.71 -8.26
CA ARG A 169 -14.74 -12.72 -6.99
C ARG A 169 -13.23 -12.87 -7.26
N PRO A 170 -12.57 -11.79 -7.72
CA PRO A 170 -11.15 -11.85 -8.07
C PRO A 170 -10.26 -12.07 -6.84
N LEU A 171 -9.11 -12.70 -7.05
CA LEU A 171 -8.00 -12.76 -6.10
C LEU A 171 -6.86 -11.89 -6.64
N LEU A 172 -6.40 -10.94 -5.86
CA LEU A 172 -5.27 -10.07 -6.22
C LEU A 172 -3.95 -10.74 -5.86
N LEU A 173 -2.98 -10.78 -6.78
CA LEU A 173 -1.60 -11.14 -6.43
C LEU A 173 -0.86 -9.88 -5.98
N ASN A 174 -0.39 -9.85 -4.73
CA ASN A 174 0.58 -8.87 -4.24
C ASN A 174 2.00 -9.43 -4.51
N MET A 175 2.77 -8.73 -5.33
CA MET A 175 4.17 -9.08 -5.65
C MET A 175 5.06 -8.66 -4.49
N ALA A 176 4.99 -9.43 -3.41
CA ALA A 176 5.49 -9.03 -2.11
C ALA A 176 7.02 -9.03 -2.02
N ASN A 177 7.54 -8.14 -1.20
CA ASN A 177 8.93 -8.18 -0.78
C ASN A 177 9.15 -9.34 0.21
N ALA A 178 10.17 -10.18 -0.02
CA ALA A 178 10.44 -11.34 0.84
C ALA A 178 10.79 -10.99 2.29
N THR A 179 11.26 -9.78 2.56
CA THR A 179 11.91 -9.42 3.84
C THR A 179 11.13 -8.43 4.68
N SER A 180 10.26 -7.63 4.09
CA SER A 180 9.59 -6.54 4.79
C SER A 180 8.18 -6.34 4.26
N PRO A 181 7.16 -6.21 5.13
CA PRO A 181 5.79 -6.02 4.70
C PRO A 181 5.64 -4.72 3.93
N GLY A 182 4.99 -4.79 2.76
CA GLY A 182 4.77 -3.61 1.93
C GLY A 182 6.03 -3.11 1.22
N GLY A 183 7.13 -3.87 1.26
CA GLY A 183 8.39 -3.51 0.63
C GLY A 183 8.94 -2.17 1.12
N GLY A 184 9.21 -1.27 0.17
CA GLY A 184 9.79 0.04 0.44
C GLY A 184 8.75 1.13 0.72
N TYR A 185 7.50 0.80 1.03
CA TYR A 185 6.43 1.81 1.13
C TYR A 185 6.72 2.86 2.22
N ARG A 186 7.36 2.42 3.31
CA ARG A 186 7.82 3.25 4.43
C ARG A 186 8.87 4.27 3.99
N LYS A 187 9.59 3.98 2.90
CA LYS A 187 10.68 4.77 2.34
C LYS A 187 10.29 5.56 1.09
N GLY A 188 9.04 5.45 0.65
CA GLY A 188 8.54 6.14 -0.54
C GLY A 188 8.82 5.42 -1.87
N ASP A 189 9.10 4.11 -1.85
CA ASP A 189 9.31 3.34 -3.07
C ASP A 189 8.00 3.16 -3.86
N GLY A 190 8.12 2.88 -5.15
CA GLY A 190 7.04 3.05 -6.13
C GLY A 190 6.55 1.80 -6.85
N ALA A 191 6.76 0.59 -6.32
CA ALA A 191 6.31 -0.63 -7.00
C ALA A 191 4.85 -0.96 -6.67
N GLN A 192 4.39 -2.11 -7.18
CA GLN A 192 2.99 -2.55 -7.07
C GLN A 192 2.58 -2.71 -5.61
N GLU A 193 3.37 -3.43 -4.81
CA GLU A 193 3.10 -3.66 -3.39
C GLU A 193 2.96 -2.33 -2.62
N GLU A 194 3.92 -1.40 -2.78
CA GLU A 194 3.88 -0.13 -2.07
C GLU A 194 2.65 0.71 -2.46
N ASN A 195 2.22 0.62 -3.72
CA ASN A 195 1.01 1.29 -4.21
C ASN A 195 -0.25 0.72 -3.54
N LEU A 196 -0.34 -0.61 -3.39
CA LEU A 196 -1.44 -1.26 -2.68
C LEU A 196 -1.53 -0.75 -1.23
N PHE A 197 -0.39 -0.70 -0.53
CA PHE A 197 -0.33 -0.23 0.85
C PHE A 197 -0.74 1.24 0.97
N ARG A 198 -0.29 2.12 0.07
CA ARG A 198 -0.67 3.55 0.10
C ARG A 198 -2.15 3.80 -0.13
N ARG A 199 -2.86 2.89 -0.82
CA ARG A 199 -4.26 3.11 -1.26
C ARG A 199 -5.31 2.40 -0.43
N SER A 200 -4.88 1.59 0.53
CA SER A 200 -5.77 0.69 1.28
C SER A 200 -5.38 0.60 2.74
N ASP A 201 -6.13 -0.19 3.50
CA ASP A 201 -5.83 -0.54 4.87
C ASP A 201 -5.02 -1.84 5.01
N TYR A 202 -4.37 -2.31 3.92
CA TYR A 202 -3.63 -3.58 3.87
C TYR A 202 -2.49 -3.65 4.91
N CYS A 203 -1.94 -2.51 5.33
CA CYS A 203 -0.96 -2.46 6.40
C CYS A 203 -1.48 -3.06 7.73
N ARG A 204 -2.80 -2.99 8.01
CA ARG A 204 -3.43 -3.62 9.20
C ARG A 204 -3.29 -5.14 9.23
N SER A 205 -3.03 -5.75 8.07
CA SER A 205 -2.83 -7.18 7.93
C SER A 205 -1.36 -7.55 8.09
N LEU A 206 -0.51 -6.98 7.22
CA LEU A 206 0.85 -7.46 7.03
C LEU A 206 1.89 -6.73 7.87
N ASP A 207 1.64 -5.48 8.27
CA ASP A 207 2.64 -4.66 8.93
C ASP A 207 2.45 -4.62 10.45
N VAL A 208 2.98 -5.65 11.12
CA VAL A 208 2.97 -5.83 12.58
C VAL A 208 3.59 -4.64 13.30
N GLY A 209 4.56 -3.95 12.68
CA GLY A 209 5.19 -2.76 13.25
C GLY A 209 4.24 -1.58 13.43
N LEU A 210 3.06 -1.61 12.81
CA LEU A 210 2.00 -0.61 12.98
C LEU A 210 0.86 -1.08 13.90
N ASP A 211 0.91 -2.28 14.46
CA ASP A 211 -0.19 -2.80 15.29
C ASP A 211 -0.45 -1.94 16.53
N ASN A 212 0.60 -1.39 17.15
CA ASN A 212 0.47 -0.47 18.30
C ASN A 212 -0.27 0.83 17.94
N VAL A 213 -0.27 1.18 16.65
CA VAL A 213 -0.91 2.37 16.11
C VAL A 213 -2.34 2.02 15.69
N HIS A 214 -2.55 0.84 15.13
CA HIS A 214 -3.85 0.36 14.69
C HIS A 214 -4.75 -0.04 15.86
N LYS A 215 -5.92 0.58 15.98
CA LYS A 215 -6.94 0.23 17.00
C LYS A 215 -7.48 -1.20 16.83
N GLN A 216 -7.38 -1.78 15.63
CA GLN A 216 -7.94 -3.09 15.27
C GLN A 216 -7.05 -3.79 14.22
N PRO A 217 -5.96 -4.46 14.63
CA PRO A 217 -5.16 -5.28 13.73
C PRO A 217 -5.96 -6.48 13.21
N SER A 218 -5.52 -7.08 12.10
CA SER A 218 -6.15 -8.30 11.57
C SER A 218 -6.01 -9.48 12.52
N LYS A 219 -6.96 -10.41 12.50
CA LYS A 219 -6.74 -11.73 13.11
C LYS A 219 -5.80 -12.53 12.21
N ARG A 220 -4.68 -13.00 12.76
CA ARG A 220 -3.65 -13.72 12.03
C ARG A 220 -3.67 -15.21 12.39
N TYR A 221 -3.58 -16.03 11.36
CA TYR A 221 -3.63 -17.48 11.45
C TYR A 221 -2.47 -18.08 10.67
N TYR A 222 -2.05 -19.26 11.09
CA TYR A 222 -1.18 -20.14 10.33
C TYR A 222 -2.02 -21.31 9.79
N CYS A 223 -1.84 -21.63 8.51
CA CYS A 223 -2.44 -22.82 7.92
C CYS A 223 -1.48 -24.00 8.12
N SER A 224 -1.83 -24.95 8.98
CA SER A 224 -0.96 -26.11 9.24
C SER A 224 -1.01 -27.16 8.12
N SER A 225 -0.18 -28.20 8.24
CA SER A 225 -0.03 -29.25 7.22
C SER A 225 -1.28 -30.12 7.02
N ASN A 226 -2.27 -30.04 7.91
CA ASN A 226 -3.56 -30.71 7.78
C ASN A 226 -4.69 -29.73 7.38
N CYS A 227 -4.33 -28.55 6.86
CA CYS A 227 -5.24 -27.48 6.44
C CYS A 227 -6.10 -26.89 7.59
N GLN A 228 -5.67 -27.04 8.85
CA GLN A 228 -6.30 -26.35 9.97
C GLN A 228 -5.76 -24.92 10.10
N LEU A 229 -6.64 -24.01 10.53
CA LEU A 229 -6.28 -22.62 10.80
C LEU A 229 -6.04 -22.44 12.29
N ASP A 230 -4.76 -22.42 12.66
CA ASP A 230 -4.33 -22.19 14.02
C ASP A 230 -4.02 -20.70 14.22
N PRO A 231 -4.30 -20.09 15.38
CA PRO A 231 -3.84 -18.73 15.66
C PRO A 231 -2.32 -18.64 15.46
N LEU A 232 -1.85 -17.58 14.82
CA LEU A 232 -0.42 -17.39 14.63
C LEU A 232 0.24 -17.16 16.00
N SER A 233 1.31 -17.90 16.30
CA SER A 233 1.94 -17.90 17.63
C SER A 233 2.73 -16.64 17.92
N ASP A 234 3.38 -16.10 16.89
CA ASP A 234 4.07 -14.81 16.91
C ASP A 234 3.87 -14.15 15.56
N ASP A 235 3.23 -12.99 15.56
CA ASP A 235 2.90 -12.23 14.36
C ASP A 235 4.16 -11.76 13.60
N ASN A 236 5.29 -11.61 14.30
CA ASN A 236 6.55 -11.28 13.66
C ASN A 236 7.06 -12.39 12.74
N ASN A 237 6.54 -13.62 12.83
CA ASN A 237 6.94 -14.73 11.96
C ASN A 237 6.36 -14.67 10.55
N MET A 238 5.53 -13.66 10.24
CA MET A 238 5.10 -13.43 8.85
C MET A 238 6.24 -12.99 7.93
N TYR A 239 7.22 -12.25 8.48
CA TYR A 239 8.37 -11.73 7.75
C TYR A 239 9.69 -11.97 8.51
N PRO A 240 10.80 -12.30 7.84
CA PRO A 240 10.89 -12.57 6.39
C PRO A 240 10.04 -13.78 6.00
N MET A 241 9.44 -13.71 4.80
CA MET A 241 8.59 -14.77 4.26
C MET A 241 9.44 -16.04 4.09
N GLN A 242 8.90 -17.17 4.52
CA GLN A 242 9.54 -18.47 4.28
C GLN A 242 9.57 -18.79 2.79
N GLU A 243 10.50 -19.66 2.39
CA GLU A 243 10.52 -20.20 1.02
C GLU A 243 9.21 -20.95 0.72
N PHE A 244 8.67 -20.72 -0.48
CA PHE A 244 7.32 -21.14 -0.89
C PHE A 244 6.18 -20.62 0.01
N GLY A 245 6.47 -19.63 0.87
CA GLY A 245 5.49 -19.01 1.73
C GLY A 245 4.55 -18.09 0.95
N ALA A 246 3.32 -17.99 1.44
CA ALA A 246 2.33 -17.07 0.94
C ALA A 246 1.50 -16.51 2.10
N ILE A 247 1.01 -15.28 1.99
CA ILE A 247 0.11 -14.70 2.98
C ILE A 247 -1.18 -14.29 2.28
N TYR A 248 -2.28 -14.96 2.61
CA TYR A 248 -3.60 -14.59 2.15
C TYR A 248 -4.22 -13.57 3.10
N THR A 249 -4.80 -12.51 2.56
CA THR A 249 -5.53 -11.51 3.32
C THR A 249 -6.88 -11.24 2.67
N SER A 250 -7.95 -11.33 3.46
CA SER A 250 -9.31 -10.96 3.04
C SER A 250 -9.84 -9.79 3.85
N GLY A 251 -10.75 -9.01 3.26
CA GLY A 251 -11.40 -7.89 3.93
C GLY A 251 -10.64 -6.57 3.79
N ILE A 252 -9.71 -6.48 2.84
CA ILE A 252 -8.98 -5.23 2.56
C ILE A 252 -9.95 -4.21 1.98
N THR A 253 -9.86 -2.97 2.45
CA THR A 253 -10.60 -1.83 1.92
C THR A 253 -9.65 -0.88 1.21
N VAL A 254 -9.90 -0.68 -0.08
CA VAL A 254 -9.19 0.29 -0.93
C VAL A 254 -10.02 1.56 -1.00
N PHE A 255 -9.43 2.70 -0.65
CA PHE A 255 -10.14 3.97 -0.54
C PHE A 255 -9.45 5.14 -1.26
N ARG A 256 -8.35 4.87 -1.96
CA ARG A 256 -7.69 5.86 -2.83
C ARG A 256 -7.57 5.39 -4.27
N LYS A 257 -7.66 6.35 -5.18
CA LYS A 257 -7.39 6.19 -6.60
C LYS A 257 -5.88 6.04 -6.88
N PRO A 258 -5.49 5.64 -8.10
CA PRO A 258 -4.08 5.41 -8.46
C PRO A 258 -3.18 6.65 -8.34
N GLU A 259 -1.86 6.42 -8.34
CA GLU A 259 -0.82 7.45 -8.18
C GLU A 259 -0.95 8.61 -9.18
N HIS A 260 -1.28 8.33 -10.44
CA HIS A 260 -1.44 9.34 -11.48
C HIS A 260 -2.61 10.32 -11.24
N THR A 261 -3.50 10.03 -10.28
CA THR A 261 -4.59 10.91 -9.84
C THR A 261 -4.24 11.70 -8.58
N GLY A 262 -2.99 11.63 -8.11
CA GLY A 262 -2.56 12.20 -6.85
C GLY A 262 -3.13 11.50 -5.62
N TYR A 263 -3.41 10.20 -5.72
CA TYR A 263 -3.98 9.41 -4.63
C TYR A 263 -5.28 9.98 -4.05
N SER A 264 -6.10 10.62 -4.90
CA SER A 264 -7.40 11.18 -4.53
C SER A 264 -8.29 10.12 -3.88
N PHE A 265 -9.10 10.53 -2.91
CA PHE A 265 -10.02 9.61 -2.25
C PHE A 265 -11.14 9.14 -3.18
N MET A 266 -11.63 7.93 -2.93
CA MET A 266 -12.75 7.33 -3.68
C MET A 266 -14.09 7.75 -3.07
N LYS A 267 -15.09 8.14 -3.86
CA LYS A 267 -16.43 8.43 -3.30
C LYS A 267 -17.11 7.18 -2.72
N LYS A 268 -16.74 6.01 -3.22
CA LYS A 268 -17.19 4.70 -2.75
C LYS A 268 -15.95 3.81 -2.64
N PRO A 269 -15.45 3.50 -1.43
CA PRO A 269 -14.38 2.54 -1.24
C PRO A 269 -14.69 1.19 -1.89
N LEU A 270 -13.65 0.52 -2.36
CA LEU A 270 -13.71 -0.87 -2.78
C LEU A 270 -13.41 -1.74 -1.55
N GLU A 271 -14.46 -2.36 -1.02
CA GLU A 271 -14.42 -3.19 0.19
C GLU A 271 -14.28 -4.68 -0.16
N GLY A 272 -13.82 -5.49 0.80
CA GLY A 272 -13.77 -6.94 0.66
C GLY A 272 -12.71 -7.44 -0.34
N VAL A 273 -11.66 -6.65 -0.57
CA VAL A 273 -10.55 -7.07 -1.44
C VAL A 273 -9.83 -8.26 -0.79
N SER A 274 -9.59 -9.29 -1.60
CA SER A 274 -8.81 -10.46 -1.22
C SER A 274 -7.49 -10.46 -1.99
N SER A 275 -6.38 -10.61 -1.28
CA SER A 275 -5.04 -10.54 -1.81
C SER A 275 -4.19 -11.71 -1.34
N LEU A 276 -3.30 -12.19 -2.20
CA LEU A 276 -2.30 -13.21 -1.92
C LEU A 276 -0.91 -12.57 -2.09
N ALA A 277 -0.19 -12.38 -0.98
CA ALA A 277 1.18 -11.89 -0.97
C ALA A 277 2.14 -13.07 -1.20
N MET A 278 2.97 -12.98 -2.24
CA MET A 278 4.01 -13.95 -2.56
C MET A 278 5.25 -13.22 -3.05
N ALA A 279 6.41 -13.64 -2.55
CA ALA A 279 7.69 -13.09 -2.97
C ALA A 279 8.25 -13.87 -4.16
N ALA A 280 8.56 -13.15 -5.23
CA ALA A 280 9.31 -13.72 -6.35
C ALA A 280 10.79 -13.88 -5.99
N TYR A 281 11.46 -14.89 -6.56
CA TYR A 281 12.91 -15.00 -6.47
C TYR A 281 13.57 -13.79 -7.12
N ARG A 282 14.52 -13.19 -6.41
CA ARG A 282 15.31 -12.07 -6.91
C ARG A 282 16.39 -12.59 -7.86
N ASP A 283 16.47 -12.00 -9.05
CA ASP A 283 17.48 -12.30 -10.07
C ASP A 283 17.69 -13.82 -10.26
N PRO A 284 16.61 -14.59 -10.51
CA PRO A 284 16.73 -16.03 -10.61
C PRO A 284 17.65 -16.39 -11.77
N LYS A 285 18.46 -17.43 -11.59
CA LYS A 285 19.27 -17.94 -12.71
C LYS A 285 18.33 -18.37 -13.82
N LEU A 286 18.65 -17.96 -15.04
CA LEU A 286 17.89 -18.31 -16.22
C LEU A 286 18.76 -19.17 -17.15
N GLU A 287 18.17 -20.23 -17.70
CA GLU A 287 18.70 -20.96 -18.85
C GLU A 287 17.85 -20.58 -20.07
N GLY A 288 18.33 -19.63 -20.87
CA GLY A 288 17.53 -19.00 -21.91
C GLY A 288 16.37 -18.19 -21.30
N ASN A 289 15.12 -18.55 -21.65
CA ASN A 289 13.91 -17.92 -21.13
C ASN A 289 13.24 -18.75 -20.01
N MET A 290 13.92 -19.78 -19.50
CA MET A 290 13.42 -20.66 -18.45
C MET A 290 14.18 -20.42 -17.15
N LEU A 291 13.53 -20.63 -16.01
CA LEU A 291 14.22 -20.69 -14.71
C LEU A 291 15.18 -21.87 -14.73
N ALA A 292 16.45 -21.62 -14.40
CA ALA A 292 17.46 -22.67 -14.23
C ALA A 292 17.09 -23.51 -13.00
N GLY A 293 17.14 -24.84 -13.16
CA GLY A 293 16.83 -25.81 -12.10
C GLY A 293 17.91 -25.95 -11.04
#